data_AF-A0A7G8X0J4-F1
#
_entry.id   AF-A0A7G8X0J4-F1
#
_cell.length_a   1.000
_cell.length_b   1.000
_cell.length_c   1.000
_cell.angle_alpha   90.00
_cell.angle_beta   90.00
_cell.angle_gamma   90.00
#
_symmetry.space_group_name_H-M   'P 1'
#
loop_
_entity.id
_entity.type
_entity.pdbx_description
1 polymer ?
#
loop_
_entity_poly.entity_id
_entity_poly.type
_entity_poly.pdbx_seq_one_letter_code
_entity_poly.pdbx_strand_id
1 'polypeptide(L)'
;MIKEWTLLDNTNQLKQAITKLSDIDAKSLLFQLFLQAETNEPGQFVKKLREIKQSLMIAQPAGHPQTVHIVFGDSTAGSLQVAFHGTAYEETEEVLVLPDILSVGPVKGLHTKEGIQARFQWLKDRYQDAINERDAYMHGMTEAIDRIKAIPSYQDIVIWTGNNAHEQSGLRIVLALLKDKWNTVSILNTFTAFHELYTYPALAEENYPQTSNGQDLLLFYEQFDMRPVRPEKREALCKEGWNMLLEEGHSMLSNEPYLIRTWGDNELWHNTNIDCDDDFIITCAKRMHAEEETFDFIKAARVVGEVCGHMEQYRGIEWIEYRLRCLIEQGIFEYEGDLKAMRLYQVKLKMVDSFVG
;
A
#
# COMPACT_ATOMS: atom_id res chain seq x y z
N MET A 1 -32.68 38.39 17.61
CA MET A 1 -31.59 38.08 18.56
C MET A 1 -30.95 36.72 18.32
N ILE A 2 -31.53 35.57 18.74
CA ILE A 2 -30.78 34.28 18.82
C ILE A 2 -30.03 33.92 17.52
N LYS A 3 -30.66 34.06 16.34
CA LYS A 3 -30.00 33.82 15.04
C LYS A 3 -28.80 34.75 14.76
N GLU A 4 -28.83 36.00 15.20
CA GLU A 4 -27.74 36.96 15.00
C GLU A 4 -26.56 36.66 15.93
N TRP A 5 -26.83 36.29 17.18
CA TRP A 5 -25.78 35.86 18.12
C TRP A 5 -25.05 34.62 17.61
N THR A 6 -25.78 33.60 17.13
CA THR A 6 -25.15 32.44 16.48
C THR A 6 -24.41 32.81 15.19
N LEU A 7 -24.85 33.80 14.41
CA LEU A 7 -24.14 34.25 13.21
C LEU A 7 -22.84 34.97 13.56
N LEU A 8 -22.85 35.77 14.62
CA LEU A 8 -21.70 36.55 15.10
C LEU A 8 -20.62 35.64 15.70
N ASP A 9 -21.01 34.67 16.50
CA ASP A 9 -20.13 33.65 17.07
C ASP A 9 -19.46 32.80 15.97
N ASN A 10 -20.26 32.27 15.02
CA ASN A 10 -19.73 31.57 13.84
C ASN A 10 -18.75 32.44 13.02
N THR A 11 -18.99 33.75 12.92
CA THR A 11 -18.11 34.70 12.22
C THR A 11 -16.78 34.91 12.98
N ASN A 12 -16.81 34.95 14.30
CA ASN A 12 -15.62 35.12 15.13
C ASN A 12 -14.76 33.85 15.16
N GLN A 13 -15.38 32.67 15.26
CA GLN A 13 -14.70 31.38 15.16
C GLN A 13 -14.03 31.20 13.79
N LEU A 14 -14.72 31.52 12.69
CA LEU A 14 -14.14 31.47 11.34
C LEU A 14 -12.97 32.46 11.18
N LYS A 15 -13.07 33.67 11.75
CA LYS A 15 -11.93 34.62 11.78
C LYS A 15 -10.74 34.04 12.53
N GLN A 16 -10.94 33.47 13.72
CA GLN A 16 -9.88 32.84 14.51
C GLN A 16 -9.20 31.70 13.74
N ALA A 17 -9.98 30.83 13.08
CA ALA A 17 -9.46 29.76 12.23
C ALA A 17 -8.61 30.30 11.07
N ILE A 18 -9.11 31.31 10.35
CA ILE A 18 -8.35 31.93 9.25
C ILE A 18 -7.04 32.57 9.75
N THR A 19 -7.04 33.18 10.95
CA THR A 19 -5.81 33.74 11.55
C THR A 19 -4.85 32.69 12.14
N LYS A 20 -5.21 31.41 12.15
CA LYS A 20 -4.29 30.30 12.50
C LYS A 20 -3.58 29.69 11.29
N LEU A 21 -4.09 29.90 10.08
CA LEU A 21 -3.45 29.40 8.85
C LEU A 21 -2.08 30.07 8.68
N SER A 22 -1.10 29.31 8.19
CA SER A 22 0.19 29.88 7.81
C SER A 22 0.02 30.81 6.60
N ASP A 23 1.01 31.70 6.42
CA ASP A 23 1.06 32.61 5.27
C ASP A 23 1.27 31.83 3.94
N ILE A 24 1.57 30.53 3.98
CA ILE A 24 1.60 29.62 2.83
C ILE A 24 0.22 29.01 2.62
N ASP A 25 -0.37 28.36 3.64
CA ASP A 25 -1.66 27.67 3.55
C ASP A 25 -2.78 28.61 3.11
N ALA A 26 -2.78 29.84 3.63
CA ALA A 26 -3.74 30.88 3.25
C ALA A 26 -3.64 31.25 1.77
N LYS A 27 -2.43 31.27 1.18
CA LYS A 27 -2.20 31.53 -0.24
C LYS A 27 -2.56 30.32 -1.10
N SER A 28 -2.17 29.11 -0.68
CA SER A 28 -2.52 27.85 -1.36
C SER A 28 -4.02 27.65 -1.42
N LEU A 29 -4.74 27.80 -0.30
CA LEU A 29 -6.19 27.70 -0.22
C LEU A 29 -6.89 28.76 -1.08
N LEU A 30 -6.41 30.01 -1.07
CA LEU A 30 -6.96 31.09 -1.89
C LEU A 30 -6.75 30.82 -3.40
N PHE A 31 -5.57 30.34 -3.79
CA PHE A 31 -5.26 29.96 -5.17
C PHE A 31 -6.15 28.81 -5.66
N GLN A 32 -6.32 27.76 -4.85
CA GLN A 32 -7.24 26.65 -5.16
C GLN A 32 -8.68 27.15 -5.35
N LEU A 33 -9.17 27.99 -4.42
CA LEU A 33 -10.52 28.56 -4.51
C LEU A 33 -10.75 29.38 -5.79
N PHE A 34 -9.76 30.14 -6.28
CA PHE A 34 -9.86 30.86 -7.54
C PHE A 34 -9.86 29.92 -8.75
N LEU A 35 -8.91 28.98 -8.83
CA LEU A 35 -8.83 27.95 -9.88
C LEU A 35 -10.14 27.14 -9.99
N GLN A 36 -10.84 26.96 -8.87
CA GLN A 36 -12.04 26.14 -8.75
C GLN A 36 -13.34 26.93 -8.94
N ALA A 37 -13.32 28.26 -8.83
CA ALA A 37 -14.41 29.14 -9.20
C ALA A 37 -14.62 29.18 -10.73
N GLU A 38 -13.56 28.98 -11.52
CA GLU A 38 -13.63 28.95 -13.00
C GLU A 38 -14.01 27.57 -13.57
N THR A 39 -13.79 26.48 -12.83
CA THR A 39 -13.83 25.10 -13.35
C THR A 39 -14.98 24.23 -12.83
N ASN A 40 -15.75 24.67 -11.81
CA ASN A 40 -16.80 23.86 -11.19
C ASN A 40 -18.19 24.49 -11.41
N GLU A 41 -19.24 23.65 -11.47
CA GLU A 41 -20.61 24.18 -11.45
C GLU A 41 -20.90 24.94 -10.14
N PRO A 42 -21.68 26.05 -10.18
CA PRO A 42 -21.92 26.88 -9.00
C PRO A 42 -22.48 26.13 -7.78
N GLY A 43 -23.31 25.09 -8.01
CA GLY A 43 -23.85 24.25 -6.94
C GLY A 43 -22.77 23.41 -6.23
N GLN A 44 -21.81 22.89 -6.99
CA GLN A 44 -20.68 22.13 -6.45
C GLN A 44 -19.74 23.06 -5.68
N PHE A 45 -19.36 24.20 -6.27
CA PHE A 45 -18.52 25.21 -5.61
C PHE A 45 -19.12 25.72 -4.28
N VAL A 46 -20.44 25.92 -4.22
CA VAL A 46 -21.13 26.32 -2.98
C VAL A 46 -21.24 25.20 -1.94
N LYS A 47 -21.37 23.92 -2.34
CA LYS A 47 -21.24 22.78 -1.41
C LYS A 47 -19.83 22.75 -0.81
N LYS A 48 -18.82 22.86 -1.68
CA LYS A 48 -17.40 22.80 -1.35
C LYS A 48 -16.93 23.92 -0.41
N LEU A 49 -17.40 25.16 -0.62
CA LEU A 49 -17.15 26.28 0.30
C LEU A 49 -17.71 26.05 1.72
N ARG A 50 -18.78 25.26 1.88
CA ARG A 50 -19.30 24.88 3.19
C ARG A 50 -18.43 23.81 3.85
N GLU A 51 -17.91 22.86 3.08
CA GLU A 51 -17.02 21.81 3.54
C GLU A 51 -15.69 22.40 4.02
N ILE A 52 -15.07 23.28 3.23
CA ILE A 52 -13.87 24.06 3.63
C ILE A 52 -14.16 24.92 4.86
N LYS A 53 -15.32 25.59 4.91
CA LYS A 53 -15.71 26.36 6.10
C LYS A 53 -15.86 25.46 7.33
N GLN A 54 -16.47 24.28 7.21
CA GLN A 54 -16.63 23.34 8.32
C GLN A 54 -15.27 22.79 8.78
N SER A 55 -14.37 22.44 7.85
CA SER A 55 -13.04 21.93 8.20
C SER A 55 -12.16 22.99 8.88
N LEU A 56 -12.31 24.27 8.53
CA LEU A 56 -11.68 25.39 9.25
C LEU A 56 -12.35 25.67 10.62
N MET A 57 -13.67 25.52 10.71
CA MET A 57 -14.43 25.84 11.93
C MET A 57 -14.48 24.72 12.98
N ILE A 58 -14.08 23.51 12.63
CA ILE A 58 -13.60 22.54 13.61
C ILE A 58 -12.35 23.17 14.23
N ALA A 59 -12.51 23.73 15.42
CA ALA A 59 -11.50 24.60 16.03
C ALA A 59 -10.21 23.81 16.29
N GLN A 60 -9.24 23.92 15.38
CA GLN A 60 -7.99 23.16 15.33
C GLN A 60 -7.48 22.79 16.74
N PRO A 61 -7.59 21.52 17.14
CA PRO A 61 -6.86 20.98 18.28
C PRO A 61 -5.37 21.29 18.14
N ALA A 62 -4.69 21.55 19.26
CA ALA A 62 -3.24 21.43 19.30
C ALA A 62 -2.90 19.94 19.16
N GLY A 63 -1.98 19.58 18.26
CA GLY A 63 -1.66 18.19 17.94
C GLY A 63 -2.43 17.60 16.75
N HIS A 64 -2.61 18.37 15.66
CA HIS A 64 -2.81 17.81 14.33
C HIS A 64 -1.49 17.87 13.54
N PRO A 65 -1.22 16.89 12.65
CA PRO A 65 -0.02 16.89 11.83
C PRO A 65 -0.04 17.99 10.77
N GLN A 66 1.14 18.28 10.21
CA GLN A 66 1.34 19.06 8.99
C GLN A 66 1.19 18.16 7.77
N THR A 67 1.83 16.99 7.76
CA THR A 67 1.74 15.99 6.69
C THR A 67 1.19 14.67 7.21
N VAL A 68 0.32 14.01 6.42
CA VAL A 68 -0.08 12.62 6.65
C VAL A 68 0.63 11.72 5.65
N HIS A 69 1.51 10.86 6.15
CA HIS A 69 2.19 9.85 5.37
C HIS A 69 1.34 8.59 5.30
N ILE A 70 1.12 8.06 4.10
CA ILE A 70 0.45 6.78 3.91
C ILE A 70 1.48 5.77 3.42
N VAL A 71 1.68 4.71 4.19
CA VAL A 71 2.62 3.61 3.94
C VAL A 71 1.88 2.28 3.86
N PHE A 72 2.53 1.26 3.31
CA PHE A 72 1.97 -0.08 3.16
C PHE A 72 2.81 -1.09 3.96
N GLY A 73 2.16 -1.82 4.85
CA GLY A 73 2.79 -2.77 5.78
C GLY A 73 3.52 -2.13 6.99
N ASP A 74 3.50 -2.83 8.11
CA ASP A 74 3.97 -2.30 9.41
C ASP A 74 5.51 -2.13 9.49
N SER A 75 6.27 -2.92 8.73
CA SER A 75 7.74 -2.78 8.64
C SER A 75 8.15 -1.43 8.04
N THR A 76 7.48 -1.03 6.96
CA THR A 76 7.63 0.28 6.31
C THR A 76 7.26 1.41 7.27
N ALA A 77 6.18 1.23 8.04
CA ALA A 77 5.72 2.19 9.03
C ALA A 77 6.71 2.40 10.18
N GLY A 78 7.20 1.30 10.79
CA GLY A 78 8.21 1.36 11.84
C GLY A 78 9.52 1.96 11.34
N SER A 79 9.92 1.66 10.11
CA SER A 79 11.13 2.22 9.49
C SER A 79 11.02 3.74 9.28
N LEU A 80 9.85 4.24 8.88
CA LEU A 80 9.58 5.66 8.73
C LEU A 80 9.42 6.38 10.09
N GLN A 81 8.81 5.75 11.09
CA GLN A 81 8.74 6.28 12.44
C GLN A 81 10.14 6.43 13.07
N VAL A 82 11.03 5.45 12.86
CA VAL A 82 12.45 5.55 13.24
C VAL A 82 13.18 6.64 12.45
N ALA A 83 12.82 6.91 11.20
CA ALA A 83 13.38 8.00 10.40
C ALA A 83 13.01 9.39 10.96
N PHE A 84 11.80 9.55 11.51
CA PHE A 84 11.33 10.82 12.07
C PHE A 84 11.69 11.03 13.55
N HIS A 85 11.92 9.97 14.32
CA HIS A 85 12.25 10.05 15.75
C HIS A 85 13.49 10.93 16.03
N GLY A 86 13.38 11.86 16.98
CA GLY A 86 14.44 12.82 17.33
C GLY A 86 14.64 13.96 16.34
N THR A 87 13.82 14.07 15.28
CA THR A 87 13.85 15.16 14.30
C THR A 87 12.71 16.17 14.57
N ALA A 88 12.58 17.20 13.72
CA ALA A 88 11.41 18.09 13.76
C ALA A 88 10.09 17.36 13.39
N TYR A 89 10.17 16.24 12.67
CA TYR A 89 9.03 15.52 12.09
C TYR A 89 8.24 14.68 13.11
N GLU A 90 8.84 14.30 14.24
CA GLU A 90 8.21 13.44 15.26
C GLU A 90 6.91 14.03 15.86
N GLU A 91 6.85 15.36 16.00
CA GLU A 91 5.68 16.09 16.53
C GLU A 91 4.81 16.72 15.43
N THR A 92 5.22 16.63 14.15
CA THR A 92 4.50 17.25 13.03
C THR A 92 3.91 16.25 12.04
N GLU A 93 4.41 15.03 11.91
CA GLU A 93 4.00 14.11 10.84
C GLU A 93 3.23 12.89 11.37
N GLU A 94 2.10 12.54 10.77
CA GLU A 94 1.34 11.32 11.12
C GLU A 94 1.62 10.21 10.10
N VAL A 95 2.01 9.02 10.57
CA VAL A 95 2.17 7.82 9.73
C VAL A 95 0.91 6.95 9.83
N LEU A 96 0.17 6.84 8.72
CA LEU A 96 -0.94 5.92 8.54
C LEU A 96 -0.49 4.67 7.76
N VAL A 97 -0.75 3.50 8.32
CA VAL A 97 -0.51 2.21 7.65
C VAL A 97 -1.79 1.75 6.98
N LEU A 98 -1.71 1.36 5.70
CA LEU A 98 -2.66 0.42 5.12
C LEU A 98 -2.01 -0.99 5.20
N PRO A 99 -2.48 -1.88 6.11
CA PRO A 99 -1.91 -3.22 6.23
C PRO A 99 -2.33 -4.13 5.06
N ASP A 100 -1.81 -5.37 5.07
CA ASP A 100 -2.08 -6.46 4.10
C ASP A 100 -1.36 -6.34 2.73
N ILE A 101 -0.96 -7.48 2.15
CA ILE A 101 -0.21 -7.60 0.89
C ILE A 101 -1.19 -7.57 -0.31
N LEU A 102 -1.40 -6.38 -0.85
CA LEU A 102 -2.39 -6.12 -1.91
C LEU A 102 -2.01 -6.66 -3.32
N SER A 103 -0.79 -7.15 -3.51
CA SER A 103 -0.35 -7.81 -4.76
C SER A 103 -0.99 -9.19 -4.98
N VAL A 104 -1.63 -9.74 -3.95
CA VAL A 104 -2.23 -11.08 -3.92
C VAL A 104 -3.63 -11.02 -3.29
N GLY A 105 -4.51 -11.90 -3.77
CA GLY A 105 -5.85 -12.09 -3.24
C GLY A 105 -6.84 -10.97 -3.57
N PRO A 106 -8.11 -11.12 -3.16
CA PRO A 106 -9.18 -10.24 -3.54
C PRO A 106 -9.04 -8.86 -2.90
N VAL A 107 -9.18 -7.79 -3.69
CA VAL A 107 -9.30 -6.40 -3.24
C VAL A 107 -10.70 -5.82 -3.47
N LYS A 108 -11.59 -6.57 -4.15
CA LYS A 108 -12.97 -6.14 -4.43
C LYS A 108 -13.71 -5.80 -3.14
N GLY A 109 -14.30 -4.62 -3.10
CA GLY A 109 -15.07 -4.15 -1.96
C GLY A 109 -14.25 -3.80 -0.71
N LEU A 110 -12.91 -3.76 -0.74
CA LEU A 110 -12.10 -3.45 0.46
C LEU A 110 -12.50 -2.15 1.17
N HIS A 111 -13.06 -1.18 0.45
CA HIS A 111 -13.61 0.06 1.02
C HIS A 111 -14.85 -0.14 1.93
N THR A 112 -15.40 -1.36 2.02
CA THR A 112 -16.54 -1.76 2.85
C THR A 112 -16.19 -2.95 3.76
N LYS A 113 -16.97 -3.15 4.83
CA LYS A 113 -16.73 -4.22 5.82
C LYS A 113 -16.94 -5.62 5.24
N GLU A 114 -17.83 -5.72 4.25
CA GLU A 114 -18.18 -6.94 3.55
C GLU A 114 -17.02 -7.42 2.66
N GLY A 115 -16.33 -6.50 1.97
CA GLY A 115 -15.13 -6.82 1.19
C GLY A 115 -13.92 -7.14 2.07
N ILE A 116 -13.72 -6.43 3.18
CA ILE A 116 -12.69 -6.79 4.19
C ILE A 116 -12.96 -8.20 4.72
N GLN A 117 -14.22 -8.56 5.03
CA GLN A 117 -14.58 -9.91 5.47
C GLN A 117 -14.39 -10.96 4.35
N ALA A 118 -14.69 -10.63 3.10
CA ALA A 118 -14.48 -11.54 1.97
C ALA A 118 -12.98 -11.83 1.75
N ARG A 119 -12.12 -10.79 1.84
CA ARG A 119 -10.67 -10.94 1.79
C ARG A 119 -10.14 -11.74 2.98
N PHE A 120 -10.57 -11.41 4.20
CA PHE A 120 -10.24 -12.19 5.40
C PHE A 120 -10.51 -13.70 5.20
N GLN A 121 -11.68 -14.05 4.66
CA GLN A 121 -12.04 -15.45 4.42
C GLN A 121 -11.13 -16.08 3.35
N TRP A 122 -10.90 -15.40 2.22
CA TRP A 122 -10.01 -15.88 1.16
C TRP A 122 -8.59 -16.16 1.65
N LEU A 123 -8.05 -15.31 2.52
CA LEU A 123 -6.74 -15.47 3.14
C LEU A 123 -6.75 -16.63 4.14
N LYS A 124 -7.76 -16.69 5.02
CA LYS A 124 -7.92 -17.75 6.03
C LYS A 124 -8.07 -19.15 5.42
N ASP A 125 -8.75 -19.26 4.27
CA ASP A 125 -8.90 -20.52 3.55
C ASP A 125 -7.57 -21.03 2.96
N ARG A 126 -6.51 -20.20 2.96
CA ARG A 126 -5.20 -20.49 2.35
C ARG A 126 -4.05 -20.54 3.35
N TYR A 127 -4.02 -19.64 4.33
CA TYR A 127 -2.88 -19.44 5.24
C TYR A 127 -3.15 -20.07 6.61
N GLN A 128 -2.53 -21.23 6.89
CA GLN A 128 -2.89 -22.06 8.06
C GLN A 128 -2.41 -21.51 9.41
N ASP A 129 -1.27 -20.80 9.45
CA ASP A 129 -0.64 -20.34 10.71
C ASP A 129 -0.85 -18.84 10.98
N ALA A 130 -0.97 -18.04 9.92
CA ALA A 130 -0.78 -16.58 9.98
C ALA A 130 -2.01 -15.78 10.45
N ILE A 131 -3.24 -16.31 10.29
CA ILE A 131 -4.48 -15.54 10.49
C ILE A 131 -5.41 -16.23 11.49
N ASN A 132 -4.90 -16.40 12.71
CA ASN A 132 -5.68 -16.90 13.84
C ASN A 132 -6.52 -15.81 14.53
N GLU A 133 -6.10 -14.53 14.46
CA GLU A 133 -6.78 -13.40 15.10
C GLU A 133 -7.69 -12.64 14.12
N ARG A 134 -8.89 -13.19 13.89
CA ARG A 134 -9.91 -12.56 13.02
C ARG A 134 -10.18 -11.11 13.38
N ASP A 135 -10.40 -10.85 14.66
CA ASP A 135 -10.89 -9.56 15.12
C ASP A 135 -9.79 -8.49 15.03
N ALA A 136 -8.52 -8.85 15.20
CA ALA A 136 -7.38 -7.97 14.97
C ALA A 136 -7.26 -7.56 13.49
N TYR A 137 -7.30 -8.52 12.55
CA TYR A 137 -7.27 -8.23 11.11
C TYR A 137 -8.45 -7.34 10.70
N MET A 138 -9.68 -7.74 11.08
CA MET A 138 -10.89 -7.01 10.73
C MET A 138 -10.87 -5.59 11.32
N HIS A 139 -10.36 -5.41 12.53
CA HIS A 139 -10.22 -4.10 13.17
C HIS A 139 -9.18 -3.23 12.47
N GLY A 140 -7.95 -3.73 12.24
CA GLY A 140 -6.86 -2.96 11.63
C GLY A 140 -7.18 -2.52 10.21
N MET A 141 -7.70 -3.41 9.36
CA MET A 141 -8.14 -3.05 8.00
C MET A 141 -9.27 -2.02 8.01
N THR A 142 -10.24 -2.14 8.93
CA THR A 142 -11.33 -1.17 9.05
C THR A 142 -10.82 0.19 9.54
N GLU A 143 -9.97 0.21 10.57
CA GLU A 143 -9.41 1.44 11.14
C GLU A 143 -8.55 2.19 10.13
N ALA A 144 -7.62 1.51 9.45
CA ALA A 144 -6.78 2.11 8.43
C ALA A 144 -7.62 2.81 7.34
N ILE A 145 -8.62 2.10 6.81
CA ILE A 145 -9.48 2.61 5.75
C ILE A 145 -10.38 3.75 6.25
N ASP A 146 -10.93 3.66 7.46
CA ASP A 146 -11.76 4.73 8.01
C ASP A 146 -10.93 5.96 8.45
N ARG A 147 -9.65 5.80 8.87
CA ARG A 147 -8.70 6.91 9.08
C ARG A 147 -8.33 7.60 7.78
N ILE A 148 -8.01 6.83 6.72
CA ILE A 148 -7.77 7.39 5.36
C ILE A 148 -9.01 8.16 4.86
N LYS A 149 -10.22 7.63 5.09
CA LYS A 149 -11.49 8.35 4.83
C LYS A 149 -11.69 9.57 5.74
N ALA A 150 -11.13 9.61 6.95
CA ALA A 150 -11.26 10.72 7.89
C ALA A 150 -10.29 11.91 7.64
N ILE A 151 -9.14 11.71 6.97
CA ILE A 151 -8.14 12.78 6.72
C ILE A 151 -8.82 14.09 6.21
N PRO A 152 -8.63 15.26 6.85
CA PRO A 152 -9.27 16.51 6.42
C PRO A 152 -8.86 16.91 5.00
N SER A 153 -9.77 17.45 4.19
CA SER A 153 -9.51 17.80 2.77
C SER A 153 -8.49 18.93 2.54
N TYR A 154 -7.96 19.56 3.59
CA TYR A 154 -6.89 20.56 3.54
C TYR A 154 -5.50 20.00 3.90
N GLN A 155 -5.43 18.75 4.38
CA GLN A 155 -4.19 18.12 4.82
C GLN A 155 -3.30 17.78 3.62
N ASP A 156 -1.99 18.01 3.72
CA ASP A 156 -1.05 17.49 2.73
C ASP A 156 -0.75 16.00 3.01
N ILE A 157 -0.68 15.21 1.95
CA ILE A 157 -0.53 13.75 2.00
C ILE A 157 0.69 13.33 1.18
N VAL A 158 1.55 12.49 1.76
CA VAL A 158 2.64 11.81 1.05
C VAL A 158 2.35 10.32 1.02
N ILE A 159 2.13 9.75 -0.16
CA ILE A 159 1.97 8.30 -0.32
C ILE A 159 3.35 7.72 -0.67
N TRP A 160 3.87 6.86 0.21
CA TRP A 160 5.13 6.14 0.01
C TRP A 160 4.90 4.90 -0.86
N THR A 161 5.78 4.66 -1.81
CA THR A 161 5.71 3.54 -2.75
C THR A 161 7.10 3.11 -3.21
N GLY A 162 7.21 1.94 -3.80
CA GLY A 162 8.31 1.53 -4.67
C GLY A 162 7.80 0.90 -5.97
N ASN A 163 8.70 0.20 -6.66
CA ASN A 163 8.41 -0.47 -7.92
C ASN A 163 7.94 -1.94 -7.73
N ASN A 164 6.93 -2.14 -6.88
CA ASN A 164 6.32 -3.45 -6.65
C ASN A 164 4.78 -3.38 -6.72
N ALA A 165 4.15 -4.52 -7.02
CA ALA A 165 2.70 -4.58 -7.21
C ALA A 165 1.87 -4.32 -5.94
N HIS A 166 2.43 -4.53 -4.75
CA HIS A 166 1.70 -4.37 -3.49
C HIS A 166 1.43 -2.89 -3.21
N GLU A 167 2.48 -2.07 -3.21
CA GLU A 167 2.38 -0.64 -2.94
C GLU A 167 1.74 0.12 -4.10
N GLN A 168 1.98 -0.33 -5.33
CA GLN A 168 1.32 0.24 -6.52
C GLN A 168 -0.18 -0.08 -6.58
N SER A 169 -0.63 -1.20 -6.01
CA SER A 169 -2.05 -1.48 -5.76
C SER A 169 -2.61 -0.60 -4.62
N GLY A 170 -1.83 -0.48 -3.53
CA GLY A 170 -2.16 0.37 -2.39
C GLY A 170 -2.38 1.84 -2.77
N LEU A 171 -1.45 2.44 -3.51
CA LEU A 171 -1.53 3.80 -4.04
C LEU A 171 -2.86 4.07 -4.75
N ARG A 172 -3.29 3.16 -5.63
CA ARG A 172 -4.53 3.28 -6.40
C ARG A 172 -5.75 3.23 -5.49
N ILE A 173 -5.80 2.24 -4.59
CA ILE A 173 -6.87 2.07 -3.60
C ILE A 173 -6.97 3.30 -2.68
N VAL A 174 -5.84 3.82 -2.18
CA VAL A 174 -5.76 5.03 -1.35
C VAL A 174 -6.26 6.26 -2.11
N LEU A 175 -5.79 6.50 -3.33
CA LEU A 175 -6.27 7.62 -4.14
C LEU A 175 -7.78 7.55 -4.42
N ALA A 176 -8.32 6.35 -4.58
CA ALA A 176 -9.74 6.13 -4.81
C ALA A 176 -10.60 6.26 -3.52
N LEU A 177 -10.04 5.94 -2.33
CA LEU A 177 -10.63 6.31 -1.03
C LEU A 177 -10.62 7.84 -0.79
N LEU A 178 -9.66 8.55 -1.40
CA LEU A 178 -9.48 10.01 -1.32
C LEU A 178 -10.12 10.78 -2.49
N LYS A 179 -10.91 10.12 -3.34
CA LYS A 179 -11.41 10.68 -4.62
C LYS A 179 -12.20 11.99 -4.48
N ASP A 180 -13.02 12.11 -3.43
CA ASP A 180 -13.90 13.24 -3.20
C ASP A 180 -13.22 14.38 -2.39
N LYS A 181 -11.94 14.21 -2.03
CA LYS A 181 -11.16 15.17 -1.23
C LYS A 181 -10.10 15.87 -2.08
N TRP A 182 -9.78 17.12 -1.76
CA TRP A 182 -8.76 17.90 -2.49
C TRP A 182 -7.48 18.17 -1.69
N ASN A 183 -7.09 17.20 -0.85
CA ASN A 183 -5.74 17.12 -0.30
C ASN A 183 -4.69 17.34 -1.39
N THR A 184 -3.63 18.08 -1.09
CA THR A 184 -2.40 17.95 -1.88
C THR A 184 -1.91 16.52 -1.67
N VAL A 185 -1.65 15.79 -2.76
CA VAL A 185 -1.08 14.45 -2.68
C VAL A 185 0.23 14.46 -3.45
N SER A 186 1.33 14.14 -2.77
CA SER A 186 2.62 13.81 -3.38
C SER A 186 2.84 12.29 -3.31
N ILE A 187 3.62 11.75 -4.24
CA ILE A 187 4.06 10.36 -4.21
C ILE A 187 5.57 10.36 -4.06
N LEU A 188 6.07 9.75 -2.99
CA LEU A 188 7.49 9.44 -2.85
C LEU A 188 7.65 7.99 -3.30
N ASN A 189 8.29 7.78 -4.45
CA ASN A 189 8.71 6.46 -4.89
C ASN A 189 10.16 6.25 -4.43
N THR A 190 10.40 5.34 -3.50
CA THR A 190 11.71 5.09 -2.89
C THR A 190 12.73 4.56 -3.88
N PHE A 191 12.31 3.76 -4.87
CA PHE A 191 13.16 3.35 -5.99
C PHE A 191 13.57 4.57 -6.83
N THR A 192 12.63 5.46 -7.17
CA THR A 192 12.95 6.70 -7.91
C THR A 192 13.87 7.61 -7.11
N ALA A 193 13.56 7.86 -5.82
CA ALA A 193 14.34 8.71 -4.94
C ALA A 193 15.78 8.19 -4.74
N PHE A 194 15.96 6.88 -4.56
CA PHE A 194 17.28 6.25 -4.48
C PHE A 194 18.13 6.54 -5.73
N HIS A 195 17.57 6.30 -6.93
CA HIS A 195 18.33 6.49 -8.18
C HIS A 195 18.59 7.98 -8.51
N GLU A 196 17.68 8.89 -8.16
CA GLU A 196 17.87 10.33 -8.39
C GLU A 196 18.82 10.98 -7.37
N LEU A 197 18.93 10.45 -6.14
CA LEU A 197 19.77 11.03 -5.08
C LEU A 197 21.15 10.36 -4.92
N TYR A 198 21.29 9.07 -5.20
CA TYR A 198 22.57 8.35 -5.02
C TYR A 198 23.30 8.01 -6.33
N THR A 199 22.60 7.75 -7.44
CA THR A 199 23.23 7.13 -8.62
C THR A 199 23.89 8.14 -9.56
N TYR A 200 25.22 8.10 -9.65
CA TYR A 200 25.93 8.68 -10.80
C TYR A 200 25.54 7.92 -12.09
N PRO A 201 25.22 8.60 -13.22
CA PRO A 201 24.75 7.95 -14.46
C PRO A 201 25.67 6.91 -15.12
N ALA A 202 26.84 6.63 -14.56
CA ALA A 202 27.77 5.59 -14.98
C ALA A 202 27.68 4.28 -14.17
N LEU A 203 26.82 4.23 -13.13
CA LEU A 203 26.71 3.12 -12.16
C LEU A 203 25.28 2.58 -12.03
N ALA A 204 24.49 2.61 -13.11
CA ALA A 204 23.08 2.16 -13.14
C ALA A 204 22.87 0.64 -12.95
N GLU A 205 23.92 -0.11 -12.59
CA GLU A 205 23.88 -1.53 -12.21
C GLU A 205 23.92 -1.73 -10.68
N GLU A 206 24.01 -0.65 -9.88
CA GLU A 206 23.94 -0.73 -8.42
C GLU A 206 22.52 -1.05 -7.95
N ASN A 207 22.29 -2.33 -7.59
CA ASN A 207 20.99 -2.86 -7.19
C ASN A 207 20.33 -2.03 -6.07
N TYR A 208 19.10 -1.58 -6.32
CA TYR A 208 18.23 -1.00 -5.29
C TYR A 208 18.08 -1.99 -4.11
N PRO A 209 18.34 -1.57 -2.86
CA PRO A 209 18.31 -2.47 -1.73
C PRO A 209 16.88 -2.93 -1.41
N GLN A 210 16.69 -4.23 -1.20
CA GLN A 210 15.39 -4.82 -0.79
C GLN A 210 14.84 -4.23 0.52
N THR A 211 15.70 -3.60 1.33
CA THR A 211 15.33 -2.85 2.53
C THR A 211 16.06 -1.50 2.54
N SER A 212 15.33 -0.39 2.39
CA SER A 212 15.84 0.93 2.77
C SER A 212 15.91 1.02 4.30
N ASN A 213 16.96 1.63 4.84
CA ASN A 213 17.04 1.90 6.27
C ASN A 213 16.38 3.27 6.60
N GLY A 214 16.06 3.52 7.87
CA GLY A 214 15.38 4.76 8.29
C GLY A 214 16.15 6.05 7.94
N GLN A 215 17.48 6.00 7.85
CA GLN A 215 18.29 7.16 7.46
C GLN A 215 18.19 7.46 5.96
N ASP A 216 18.03 6.43 5.11
CA ASP A 216 17.73 6.61 3.68
C ASP A 216 16.34 7.24 3.50
N LEU A 217 15.34 6.77 4.27
CA LEU A 217 13.97 7.28 4.21
C LEU A 217 13.88 8.76 4.62
N LEU A 218 14.61 9.18 5.66
CA LEU A 218 14.71 10.59 6.03
C LEU A 218 15.37 11.41 4.91
N LEU A 219 16.46 10.93 4.33
CA LEU A 219 17.14 11.59 3.22
C LEU A 219 16.20 11.78 2.01
N PHE A 220 15.41 10.75 1.67
CA PHE A 220 14.42 10.84 0.60
C PHE A 220 13.34 11.87 0.92
N TYR A 221 12.87 11.95 2.17
CA TYR A 221 11.87 12.94 2.57
C TYR A 221 12.41 14.39 2.53
N GLU A 222 13.65 14.61 2.94
CA GLU A 222 14.25 15.95 2.98
C GLU A 222 14.76 16.45 1.61
N GLN A 223 15.17 15.55 0.70
CA GLN A 223 15.96 15.93 -0.49
C GLN A 223 15.32 15.57 -1.84
N PHE A 224 14.32 14.68 -1.89
CA PHE A 224 13.63 14.37 -3.15
C PHE A 224 12.67 15.50 -3.56
N ASP A 225 12.63 15.85 -4.85
CA ASP A 225 11.74 16.89 -5.40
C ASP A 225 10.28 16.38 -5.50
N MET A 226 9.64 16.22 -4.34
CA MET A 226 8.27 15.74 -4.17
C MET A 226 7.24 16.75 -4.69
N ARG A 227 7.01 16.72 -6.00
CA ARG A 227 5.97 17.53 -6.64
C ARG A 227 4.58 16.89 -6.45
N PRO A 228 3.54 17.69 -6.15
CA PRO A 228 2.16 17.21 -6.10
C PRO A 228 1.75 16.49 -7.40
N VAL A 229 1.01 15.39 -7.25
CA VAL A 229 0.49 14.59 -8.36
C VAL A 229 -0.45 15.45 -9.20
N ARG A 230 -0.12 15.59 -10.49
CA ARG A 230 -0.94 16.35 -11.44
C ARG A 230 -2.39 15.82 -11.47
N PRO A 231 -3.41 16.69 -11.62
CA PRO A 231 -4.82 16.27 -11.55
C PRO A 231 -5.16 15.09 -12.46
N GLU A 232 -4.61 15.05 -13.68
CA GLU A 232 -4.90 14.03 -14.68
C GLU A 232 -4.30 12.66 -14.28
N LYS A 233 -3.08 12.66 -13.73
CA LYS A 233 -2.45 11.43 -13.18
C LYS A 233 -3.19 10.96 -11.93
N ARG A 234 -3.66 11.88 -11.09
CA ARG A 234 -4.45 11.55 -9.90
C ARG A 234 -5.80 10.95 -10.28
N GLU A 235 -6.50 11.51 -11.26
CA GLU A 235 -7.78 11.00 -11.76
C GLU A 235 -7.62 9.60 -12.39
N ALA A 236 -6.58 9.38 -13.20
CA ALA A 236 -6.28 8.08 -13.79
C ALA A 236 -6.05 6.99 -12.73
N LEU A 237 -5.14 7.22 -11.78
CA LEU A 237 -4.84 6.27 -10.71
C LEU A 237 -6.03 6.06 -9.74
N CYS A 238 -6.81 7.12 -9.49
CA CYS A 238 -8.06 7.04 -8.74
C CYS A 238 -9.09 6.16 -9.47
N LYS A 239 -9.21 6.28 -10.79
CA LYS A 239 -10.11 5.46 -11.62
C LYS A 239 -9.65 4.00 -11.65
N GLU A 240 -8.35 3.74 -11.79
CA GLU A 240 -7.76 2.39 -11.67
C GLU A 240 -8.10 1.77 -10.31
N GLY A 241 -7.91 2.50 -9.21
CA GLY A 241 -8.26 2.02 -7.86
C GLY A 241 -9.74 1.82 -7.64
N TRP A 242 -10.60 2.68 -8.20
CA TRP A 242 -12.05 2.53 -8.07
C TRP A 242 -12.58 1.38 -8.93
N ASN A 243 -11.96 1.11 -10.10
CA ASN A 243 -12.19 -0.11 -10.85
C ASN A 243 -11.84 -1.34 -9.99
N MET A 244 -10.61 -1.44 -9.46
CA MET A 244 -10.17 -2.56 -8.60
C MET A 244 -11.12 -2.80 -7.40
N LEU A 245 -11.67 -1.73 -6.81
CA LEU A 245 -12.55 -1.78 -5.65
C LEU A 245 -14.01 -2.16 -5.97
N LEU A 246 -14.49 -1.97 -7.20
CA LEU A 246 -15.85 -2.34 -7.64
C LEU A 246 -15.83 -3.68 -8.41
N GLU A 247 -14.85 -3.81 -9.29
CA GLU A 247 -14.61 -4.86 -10.24
C GLU A 247 -13.15 -5.29 -10.12
N GLU A 248 -12.88 -6.30 -9.27
CA GLU A 248 -11.83 -7.23 -9.66
C GLU A 248 -12.26 -7.85 -10.96
N GLY A 249 -11.64 -7.34 -12.03
CA GLY A 249 -12.19 -7.42 -13.36
C GLY A 249 -12.54 -8.86 -13.73
N HIS A 250 -13.81 -9.08 -14.05
CA HIS A 250 -14.13 -10.19 -14.90
C HIS A 250 -13.39 -9.93 -16.21
N SER A 251 -12.39 -10.76 -16.51
CA SER A 251 -11.96 -10.90 -17.90
C SER A 251 -13.23 -11.16 -18.72
N MET A 252 -13.41 -10.46 -19.85
CA MET A 252 -14.60 -10.69 -20.70
C MET A 252 -14.66 -12.12 -21.30
N LEU A 253 -13.68 -12.97 -20.97
CA LEU A 253 -13.56 -14.37 -21.35
C LEU A 253 -13.52 -15.35 -20.15
N SER A 254 -13.40 -14.90 -18.89
CA SER A 254 -13.34 -15.79 -17.73
C SER A 254 -13.99 -15.20 -16.47
N ASN A 255 -14.78 -16.01 -15.77
CA ASN A 255 -15.58 -15.59 -14.62
C ASN A 255 -14.82 -15.58 -13.28
N GLU A 256 -13.51 -15.83 -13.31
CA GLU A 256 -12.59 -15.81 -12.16
C GLU A 256 -12.02 -14.41 -11.93
N PRO A 257 -11.86 -13.96 -10.67
CA PRO A 257 -11.28 -12.65 -10.35
C PRO A 257 -9.76 -12.60 -10.57
N TYR A 258 -9.22 -11.41 -10.83
CA TYR A 258 -7.78 -11.15 -10.85
C TYR A 258 -7.16 -11.24 -9.44
N LEU A 259 -6.74 -12.45 -9.04
CA LEU A 259 -6.15 -12.72 -7.72
C LEU A 259 -4.67 -12.36 -7.61
N ILE A 260 -3.97 -12.10 -8.71
CA ILE A 260 -2.53 -11.80 -8.73
C ILE A 260 -2.27 -10.48 -9.46
N ARG A 261 -1.33 -9.68 -8.95
CA ARG A 261 -0.90 -8.41 -9.55
C ARG A 261 0.61 -8.39 -9.71
N THR A 262 1.10 -7.77 -10.78
CA THR A 262 2.53 -7.59 -11.07
C THR A 262 2.81 -6.15 -11.49
N TRP A 263 3.99 -5.64 -11.15
CA TRP A 263 4.51 -4.37 -11.62
C TRP A 263 5.53 -4.64 -12.73
N GLY A 264 5.41 -3.95 -13.86
CA GLY A 264 6.29 -4.17 -15.01
C GLY A 264 6.08 -3.07 -16.04
N ASP A 265 7.16 -2.62 -16.68
CA ASP A 265 7.14 -1.50 -17.64
C ASP A 265 6.52 -0.19 -17.11
N ASN A 266 6.58 0.00 -15.78
CA ASN A 266 5.91 1.06 -15.01
C ASN A 266 4.37 1.00 -14.98
N GLU A 267 3.78 -0.17 -15.28
CA GLU A 267 2.33 -0.41 -15.23
C GLU A 267 1.95 -1.53 -14.23
N LEU A 268 0.70 -1.49 -13.74
CA LEU A 268 0.15 -2.48 -12.80
C LEU A 268 -0.69 -3.53 -13.56
N TRP A 269 -0.05 -4.66 -13.83
CA TRP A 269 -0.63 -5.80 -14.51
C TRP A 269 -1.48 -6.65 -13.57
N HIS A 270 -2.52 -7.25 -14.13
CA HIS A 270 -3.51 -8.07 -13.42
C HIS A 270 -3.57 -9.46 -14.06
N ASN A 271 -3.48 -10.51 -13.24
CA ASN A 271 -3.33 -11.89 -13.69
C ASN A 271 -4.29 -12.83 -12.94
N THR A 272 -4.84 -13.81 -13.66
CA THR A 272 -5.68 -14.89 -13.11
C THR A 272 -4.90 -16.18 -12.85
N ASN A 273 -3.67 -16.31 -13.37
CA ASN A 273 -2.82 -17.46 -13.10
C ASN A 273 -2.35 -17.44 -11.63
N ILE A 274 -3.02 -18.23 -10.80
CA ILE A 274 -2.74 -18.39 -9.38
C ILE A 274 -1.49 -19.23 -9.09
N ASP A 275 -0.94 -19.91 -10.10
CA ASP A 275 0.23 -20.79 -10.04
C ASP A 275 1.50 -20.11 -10.60
N CYS A 276 1.46 -18.78 -10.86
CA CYS A 276 2.51 -18.08 -11.61
C CYS A 276 3.90 -18.06 -10.96
N ASP A 277 4.00 -18.33 -9.66
CA ASP A 277 5.27 -18.33 -8.91
C ASP A 277 5.82 -19.75 -8.70
N ASP A 278 5.09 -20.80 -9.12
CA ASP A 278 5.41 -22.20 -8.83
C ASP A 278 6.73 -22.66 -9.47
N ASP A 279 6.94 -22.34 -10.76
CA ASP A 279 8.19 -22.64 -11.46
C ASP A 279 9.41 -21.97 -10.80
N PHE A 280 9.22 -20.80 -10.18
CA PHE A 280 10.25 -20.10 -9.43
C PHE A 280 10.55 -20.78 -8.10
N ILE A 281 9.52 -21.20 -7.34
CA ILE A 281 9.66 -21.99 -6.11
C ILE A 281 10.39 -23.31 -6.39
N ILE A 282 10.02 -24.01 -7.47
CA ILE A 282 10.70 -25.22 -7.95
C ILE A 282 12.16 -24.92 -8.33
N THR A 283 12.44 -23.78 -8.96
CA THR A 283 13.80 -23.38 -9.37
C THR A 283 14.70 -23.06 -8.18
N CYS A 284 14.20 -22.33 -7.18
CA CYS A 284 14.90 -22.11 -5.92
C CYS A 284 15.20 -23.44 -5.20
N ALA A 285 14.22 -24.34 -5.09
CA ALA A 285 14.44 -25.65 -4.48
C ALA A 285 15.48 -26.50 -5.27
N LYS A 286 15.48 -26.46 -6.61
CA LYS A 286 16.50 -27.11 -7.44
C LYS A 286 17.91 -26.57 -7.15
N ARG A 287 18.07 -25.25 -6.98
CA ARG A 287 19.35 -24.64 -6.60
C ARG A 287 19.83 -25.15 -5.24
N MET A 288 18.98 -25.06 -4.20
CA MET A 288 19.34 -25.53 -2.86
C MET A 288 19.76 -27.01 -2.84
N HIS A 289 19.02 -27.87 -3.54
CA HIS A 289 19.36 -29.30 -3.67
C HIS A 289 20.65 -29.59 -4.47
N ALA A 290 21.18 -28.62 -5.21
CA ALA A 290 22.45 -28.72 -5.93
C ALA A 290 23.64 -28.09 -5.17
N GLU A 291 23.37 -27.32 -4.11
CA GLU A 291 24.36 -26.69 -3.24
C GLU A 291 24.65 -27.51 -1.97
N GLU A 292 23.67 -28.27 -1.48
CA GLU A 292 23.83 -29.22 -0.37
C GLU A 292 24.53 -30.52 -0.81
N GLU A 293 25.36 -31.13 0.05
CA GLU A 293 26.12 -32.35 -0.28
C GLU A 293 25.24 -33.59 -0.54
N THR A 294 23.98 -33.57 -0.10
CA THR A 294 23.04 -34.69 -0.22
C THR A 294 21.65 -34.22 -0.65
N PHE A 295 21.04 -34.97 -1.57
CA PHE A 295 19.68 -34.73 -2.02
C PHE A 295 18.67 -35.22 -0.96
N ASP A 296 18.41 -34.39 0.05
CA ASP A 296 17.51 -34.73 1.17
C ASP A 296 16.56 -33.61 1.62
N PHE A 297 15.67 -33.91 2.58
CA PHE A 297 14.59 -33.02 3.02
C PHE A 297 15.10 -31.67 3.59
N ILE A 298 14.64 -30.57 2.99
CA ILE A 298 14.94 -29.20 3.38
C ILE A 298 13.78 -28.64 4.21
N LYS A 299 14.07 -27.91 5.31
CA LYS A 299 13.04 -27.19 6.08
C LYS A 299 12.24 -26.25 5.17
N ALA A 300 10.90 -26.32 5.21
CA ALA A 300 10.06 -25.49 4.35
C ALA A 300 10.34 -23.98 4.54
N ALA A 301 10.57 -23.54 5.78
CA ALA A 301 11.01 -22.18 6.09
C ALA A 301 12.32 -21.74 5.36
N ARG A 302 13.28 -22.65 5.11
CA ARG A 302 14.47 -22.33 4.29
C ARG A 302 14.11 -22.14 2.83
N VAL A 303 13.24 -22.99 2.26
CA VAL A 303 12.79 -22.87 0.86
C VAL A 303 11.98 -21.60 0.64
N VAL A 304 11.07 -21.27 1.56
CA VAL A 304 10.30 -20.02 1.51
C VAL A 304 11.21 -18.80 1.64
N GLY A 305 12.20 -18.83 2.55
CA GLY A 305 13.19 -17.75 2.70
C GLY A 305 14.10 -17.57 1.48
N GLU A 306 14.54 -18.67 0.87
CA GLU A 306 15.32 -18.67 -0.37
C GLU A 306 14.55 -18.02 -1.53
N VAL A 307 13.26 -18.35 -1.67
CA VAL A 307 12.37 -17.72 -2.65
C VAL A 307 12.19 -16.24 -2.33
N CYS A 308 11.96 -15.86 -1.06
CA CYS A 308 11.79 -14.45 -0.68
C CYS A 308 13.01 -13.59 -1.02
N GLY A 309 14.24 -14.09 -0.76
CA GLY A 309 15.47 -13.34 -1.02
C GLY A 309 15.77 -13.10 -2.51
N HIS A 310 15.20 -13.91 -3.40
CA HIS A 310 15.45 -13.85 -4.86
C HIS A 310 14.23 -13.42 -5.69
N MET A 311 13.04 -13.31 -5.09
CA MET A 311 11.81 -12.92 -5.78
C MET A 311 11.78 -11.40 -6.00
N GLU A 312 11.94 -10.97 -7.26
CA GLU A 312 11.91 -9.55 -7.67
C GLU A 312 10.64 -8.80 -7.20
N GLN A 313 9.50 -9.51 -7.13
CA GLN A 313 8.20 -8.95 -6.77
C GLN A 313 7.60 -9.69 -5.57
N TYR A 314 8.06 -9.34 -4.37
CA TYR A 314 7.61 -9.96 -3.12
C TYR A 314 6.08 -10.00 -2.97
N ARG A 315 5.58 -11.17 -2.55
CA ARG A 315 4.14 -11.50 -2.44
C ARG A 315 3.66 -11.88 -1.03
N GLY A 316 4.52 -11.80 -0.02
CA GLY A 316 4.26 -12.34 1.31
C GLY A 316 4.81 -13.76 1.49
N ILE A 317 5.38 -14.02 2.66
CA ILE A 317 5.89 -15.34 3.07
C ILE A 317 4.75 -16.37 3.07
N GLU A 318 3.56 -15.94 3.51
CA GLU A 318 2.32 -16.74 3.60
C GLU A 318 1.85 -17.21 2.23
N TRP A 319 2.03 -16.38 1.20
CA TRP A 319 1.68 -16.74 -0.17
C TRP A 319 2.59 -17.84 -0.71
N ILE A 320 3.90 -17.68 -0.52
CA ILE A 320 4.92 -18.64 -0.97
C ILE A 320 4.78 -19.97 -0.22
N GLU A 321 4.44 -19.92 1.08
CA GLU A 321 4.13 -21.10 1.90
C GLU A 321 2.87 -21.83 1.41
N TYR A 322 1.80 -21.09 1.08
CA TYR A 322 0.60 -21.65 0.48
C TYR A 322 0.88 -22.30 -0.88
N ARG A 323 1.62 -21.63 -1.77
CA ARG A 323 2.04 -22.21 -3.05
C ARG A 323 2.88 -23.47 -2.89
N LEU A 324 3.82 -23.49 -1.94
CA LEU A 324 4.60 -24.68 -1.60
C LEU A 324 3.71 -25.84 -1.13
N ARG A 325 2.64 -25.58 -0.37
CA ARG A 325 1.65 -26.62 -0.02
C ARG A 325 0.82 -27.09 -1.22
N CYS A 326 0.42 -26.22 -2.13
CA CYS A 326 -0.20 -26.64 -3.40
C CYS A 326 0.73 -27.53 -4.24
N LEU A 327 2.04 -27.24 -4.26
CA LEU A 327 3.05 -28.07 -4.94
C LEU A 327 3.29 -29.43 -4.26
N ILE A 328 3.06 -29.55 -2.95
CA ILE A 328 3.00 -30.84 -2.24
C ILE A 328 1.73 -31.60 -2.61
N GLU A 329 0.57 -30.93 -2.67
CA GLU A 329 -0.72 -31.54 -3.05
C GLU A 329 -0.71 -32.04 -4.52
N GLN A 330 -0.01 -31.34 -5.41
CA GLN A 330 0.28 -31.78 -6.78
C GLN A 330 1.30 -32.93 -6.88
N GLY A 331 1.98 -33.28 -5.79
CA GLY A 331 2.99 -34.35 -5.75
C GLY A 331 4.34 -33.99 -6.37
N ILE A 332 4.61 -32.70 -6.60
CA ILE A 332 5.90 -32.18 -7.09
C ILE A 332 6.95 -32.15 -5.96
N PHE A 333 6.50 -31.93 -4.73
CA PHE A 333 7.32 -32.11 -3.53
C PHE A 333 6.79 -33.29 -2.68
N GLU A 334 7.72 -34.06 -2.14
CA GLU A 334 7.49 -34.96 -1.02
C GLU A 334 7.65 -34.16 0.29
N TYR A 335 6.97 -34.55 1.37
CA TYR A 335 7.00 -33.81 2.64
C TYR A 335 7.06 -34.72 3.87
N GLU A 336 7.63 -34.19 4.95
CA GLU A 336 7.63 -34.80 6.29
C GLU A 336 7.27 -33.75 7.35
N GLY A 337 6.43 -34.11 8.32
CA GLY A 337 6.05 -33.25 9.45
C GLY A 337 4.60 -32.78 9.41
N ASP A 338 4.32 -31.65 10.06
CA ASP A 338 2.97 -31.09 10.20
C ASP A 338 2.81 -29.83 9.33
N LEU A 339 1.92 -29.88 8.33
CA LEU A 339 1.72 -28.80 7.36
C LEU A 339 1.13 -27.51 7.94
N LYS A 340 0.69 -27.50 9.21
CA LYS A 340 0.10 -26.31 9.86
C LYS A 340 0.98 -25.06 9.81
N ALA A 341 2.30 -25.21 9.75
CA ALA A 341 3.24 -24.08 9.69
C ALA A 341 4.59 -24.46 9.06
N MET A 342 5.19 -23.57 8.26
CA MET A 342 6.48 -23.75 7.57
C MET A 342 7.68 -24.17 8.45
N ARG A 343 7.59 -23.99 9.78
CA ARG A 343 8.61 -24.42 10.76
C ARG A 343 8.46 -25.88 11.21
N LEU A 344 7.29 -26.48 10.98
CA LEU A 344 6.90 -27.82 11.47
C LEU A 344 7.01 -28.93 10.41
N TYR A 345 7.28 -28.59 9.14
CA TYR A 345 7.49 -29.55 8.06
C TYR A 345 8.76 -29.30 7.23
N GLN A 346 9.13 -30.32 6.47
CA GLN A 346 10.24 -30.35 5.53
C GLN A 346 9.70 -30.77 4.16
N VAL A 347 10.39 -30.37 3.10
CA VAL A 347 10.05 -30.67 1.71
C VAL A 347 11.26 -31.18 0.96
N LYS A 348 11.03 -32.02 -0.05
CA LYS A 348 12.04 -32.55 -0.95
C LYS A 348 11.47 -32.54 -2.34
N LEU A 349 12.19 -32.02 -3.33
CA LEU A 349 11.73 -32.13 -4.71
C LEU A 349 11.62 -33.60 -5.09
N LYS A 350 10.48 -33.98 -5.66
CA LYS A 350 10.32 -35.34 -6.15
C LYS A 350 11.17 -35.50 -7.40
N MET A 351 12.05 -36.52 -7.39
CA MET A 351 12.80 -36.89 -8.59
C MET A 351 11.82 -37.43 -9.62
N VAL A 352 11.46 -36.59 -10.59
CA VAL A 352 10.83 -37.05 -11.82
C VAL A 352 11.90 -37.80 -12.60
N ASP A 353 11.73 -39.12 -12.75
CA ASP A 353 12.55 -39.93 -13.64
C ASP A 353 12.61 -39.23 -15.01
N SER A 354 13.82 -38.86 -15.45
CA SER A 354 13.98 -38.01 -16.62
C SER A 354 13.37 -38.67 -17.85
N PHE A 355 12.63 -37.89 -18.64
CA PHE A 355 12.01 -38.35 -19.88
C PHE A 355 13.04 -39.09 -20.76
N VAL A 356 12.86 -40.40 -20.88
CA VAL A 356 13.61 -41.23 -21.83
C VAL A 356 12.97 -41.03 -23.21
N GLY A 357 13.62 -40.22 -24.04
CA GLY A 357 13.19 -39.87 -25.40
C GLY A 357 14.27 -39.19 -26.20
#